data_AF-A0A534GWN3-F1
#
_entry.id   AF-A0A534GWN3-F1
#
_cell.length_a   1.000
_cell.length_b   1.000
_cell.length_c   1.000
_cell.angle_alpha   90.00
_cell.angle_beta   90.00
_cell.angle_gamma   90.00
#
_symmetry.space_group_name_H-M   'P 1'
#
loop_
_entity.id
_entity.type
_entity.pdbx_description
1 polymer ?
#
loop_
_entity_poly.entity_id
_entity_poly.type
_entity_poly.pdbx_seq_one_letter_code
_entity_poly.pdbx_strand_id
1 'polypeptide(L)'
;LIRYADLELFKAEALIELNQGDLGLSIINSLRARAAASTGLLNTNPSVPTKFVYDVRPYPAFPDQATARKALRRERRLELGLEGFRFFDLVRWGVAKQTIDTYLAAEVLRRPYLGPALFTAGRDEYLPIPQVQINLSGGVYQQNPGY
;
A
#
# COMPACT_ATOMS: atom_id res chain seq x y z
N LEU A 1 -0.52 12.71 11.16
CA LEU A 1 -1.51 11.77 11.75
C LEU A 1 -0.86 10.40 11.76
N ILE A 2 -0.85 9.67 12.88
CA ILE A 2 -0.21 8.35 13.01
C ILE A 2 -1.16 7.44 13.80
N ARG A 3 -1.36 6.19 13.33
CA ARG A 3 -2.12 5.15 14.04
C ARG A 3 -1.16 4.13 14.62
N TYR A 4 -1.53 3.51 15.72
CA TYR A 4 -0.71 2.46 16.33
C TYR A 4 -0.44 1.29 15.36
N ALA A 5 -1.45 0.86 14.57
CA ALA A 5 -1.29 -0.19 13.57
C ALA A 5 -0.27 0.15 12.47
N ASP A 6 -0.13 1.42 12.10
CA ASP A 6 0.87 1.85 11.11
C ASP A 6 2.30 1.73 11.68
N LEU A 7 2.50 2.10 12.95
CA LEU A 7 3.77 1.90 13.66
C LEU A 7 4.13 0.42 13.78
N GLU A 8 3.15 -0.44 14.08
CA GLU A 8 3.36 -1.89 14.13
C GLU A 8 3.75 -2.45 12.76
N LEU A 9 3.10 -2.00 11.68
CA LEU A 9 3.46 -2.41 10.33
C LEU A 9 4.83 -1.89 9.89
N PHE A 10 5.25 -0.69 10.31
CA PHE A 10 6.63 -0.24 10.09
C PHE A 10 7.65 -1.08 10.85
N LYS A 11 7.35 -1.45 12.10
CA LYS A 11 8.21 -2.36 12.87
C LYS A 11 8.31 -3.73 12.20
N ALA A 12 7.17 -4.30 11.79
CA ALA A 12 7.15 -5.58 11.08
C ALA A 12 7.96 -5.52 9.78
N GLU A 13 7.87 -4.41 9.04
CA GLU A 13 8.67 -4.18 7.85
C GLU A 13 10.16 -4.18 8.13
N ALA A 14 10.61 -3.37 9.10
CA ALA A 14 12.02 -3.31 9.46
C ALA A 14 12.57 -4.69 9.87
N LEU A 15 11.81 -5.45 10.66
CA LEU A 15 12.18 -6.80 11.07
C LEU A 15 12.32 -7.76 9.88
N ILE A 16 11.39 -7.70 8.92
CA ILE A 16 11.44 -8.51 7.69
C ILE A 16 12.69 -8.17 6.86
N GLU A 17 13.01 -6.89 6.72
CA GLU A 17 14.20 -6.44 5.98
C GLU A 17 15.51 -6.82 6.69
N LEU A 18 15.50 -6.91 8.03
CA LEU A 18 16.61 -7.41 8.85
C LEU A 18 16.70 -8.95 8.91
N ASN A 19 15.95 -9.67 8.06
CA ASN A 19 15.87 -11.14 8.05
C ASN A 19 15.31 -11.76 9.36
N GLN A 20 14.52 -11.00 10.11
CA GLN A 20 13.82 -11.45 11.33
C GLN A 20 12.33 -11.68 11.03
N GLY A 21 12.05 -12.52 10.02
CA GLY A 21 10.72 -12.76 9.48
C GLY A 21 9.71 -13.25 10.51
N ASP A 22 10.12 -14.09 11.48
CA ASP A 22 9.24 -14.64 12.52
C ASP A 22 8.70 -13.57 13.48
N LEU A 23 9.52 -12.56 13.77
CA LEU A 23 9.08 -11.41 14.59
C LEU A 23 8.10 -10.53 13.80
N GLY A 24 8.37 -10.30 12.51
CA GLY A 24 7.44 -9.60 11.62
C GLY A 24 6.11 -10.35 11.45
N LEU A 25 6.15 -11.67 11.32
CA LEU A 25 4.99 -12.56 11.26
C LEU A 25 4.11 -12.40 12.50
N SER A 26 4.73 -12.40 13.69
CA SER A 26 4.01 -12.27 14.96
C SER A 26 3.22 -10.97 15.04
N ILE A 27 3.82 -9.86 14.59
CA ILE A 27 3.15 -8.55 14.56
C ILE A 27 1.99 -8.55 13.55
N ILE A 28 2.24 -9.01 12.31
CA ILE A 28 1.20 -9.07 11.27
C ILE A 28 0.03 -9.94 11.74
N ASN A 29 0.29 -11.10 12.35
CA ASN A 29 -0.75 -11.98 12.85
C ASN A 29 -1.53 -11.37 14.03
N SER A 30 -0.91 -10.55 14.87
CA SER A 30 -1.61 -9.79 15.92
C SER A 30 -2.63 -8.81 15.31
N LEU A 31 -2.22 -8.05 14.30
CA LEU A 31 -3.11 -7.13 13.57
C LEU A 31 -4.25 -7.86 12.88
N ARG A 32 -3.97 -9.01 12.26
CA ARG A 32 -4.97 -9.87 11.60
C ARG A 32 -5.96 -10.45 12.60
N ALA A 33 -5.50 -10.89 13.77
CA ALA A 33 -6.38 -11.36 14.85
C ALA A 33 -7.31 -10.25 15.34
N ARG A 34 -6.78 -9.04 15.51
CA ARG A 34 -7.59 -7.86 15.85
C ARG A 34 -8.62 -7.54 14.76
N ALA A 35 -8.22 -7.58 13.49
CA ALA A 35 -9.13 -7.34 12.37
C ALA A 35 -10.24 -8.40 12.31
N ALA A 36 -9.90 -9.68 12.53
CA ALA A 36 -10.86 -10.78 12.57
C ALA A 36 -11.90 -10.63 13.70
N ALA A 37 -11.50 -10.07 14.85
CA ALA A 37 -12.38 -9.81 15.99
C ALA A 37 -13.18 -8.51 15.87
N SER A 38 -12.89 -7.65 14.88
CA SER A 38 -13.50 -6.33 14.71
C SER A 38 -14.87 -6.41 14.02
N THR A 39 -15.79 -7.20 14.57
CA THR A 39 -17.09 -7.50 13.95
C THR A 39 -18.30 -6.84 14.61
N GLY A 40 -18.10 -6.07 15.68
CA GLY A 40 -19.20 -5.58 16.54
C GLY A 40 -20.26 -4.71 15.86
N LEU A 41 -19.96 -4.09 14.72
CA LEU A 41 -20.89 -3.27 13.93
C LEU A 41 -21.17 -3.85 12.53
N LEU A 42 -20.72 -5.07 12.27
CA LEU A 42 -20.92 -5.71 10.96
C LEU A 42 -22.34 -6.24 10.86
N ASN A 43 -22.93 -6.15 9.66
CA ASN A 43 -24.21 -6.77 9.39
C ASN A 43 -24.04 -8.29 9.29
N THR A 44 -24.51 -9.02 10.30
CA THR A 44 -24.52 -10.49 10.36
C THR A 44 -25.89 -11.09 10.03
N ASN A 45 -26.83 -10.29 9.52
CA ASN A 45 -28.19 -10.74 9.23
C ASN A 45 -28.17 -11.83 8.14
N PRO A 46 -28.55 -13.08 8.47
CA PRO A 46 -28.53 -14.19 7.52
C PRO A 46 -29.56 -14.05 6.39
N SER A 47 -30.52 -13.14 6.52
CA SER A 47 -31.56 -12.86 5.53
C SER A 47 -31.12 -11.89 4.43
N VAL A 48 -29.92 -11.30 4.53
CA VAL A 48 -29.34 -10.49 3.45
C VAL A 48 -28.61 -11.42 2.47
N PRO A 49 -29.03 -11.50 1.19
CA PRO A 49 -28.49 -12.46 0.23
C PRO A 49 -27.00 -12.26 -0.09
N THR A 50 -26.42 -11.11 0.26
CA THR A 50 -24.96 -10.93 0.31
C THR A 50 -24.44 -11.45 1.65
N LYS A 51 -24.25 -12.77 1.75
CA LYS A 51 -23.54 -13.38 2.88
C LYS A 51 -22.09 -12.85 2.88
N PHE A 52 -21.81 -11.81 3.67
CA PHE A 52 -20.45 -11.36 3.87
C PHE A 52 -19.68 -12.45 4.62
N VAL A 53 -18.75 -13.11 3.93
CA VAL A 53 -17.86 -14.09 4.53
C VAL A 53 -16.66 -13.35 5.11
N TYR A 54 -16.66 -13.15 6.42
CA TYR A 54 -15.54 -12.55 7.15
C TYR A 54 -14.53 -13.65 7.48
N ASP A 55 -13.50 -13.81 6.64
CA ASP A 55 -12.47 -14.85 6.80
C ASP A 55 -11.06 -14.23 6.80
N VAL A 56 -10.63 -13.78 7.99
CA VAL A 56 -9.30 -13.24 8.23
C VAL A 56 -8.52 -14.22 9.09
N ARG A 57 -7.59 -14.97 8.48
CA ARG A 57 -6.77 -15.98 9.15
C ARG A 57 -5.32 -15.55 9.31
N PRO A 58 -4.61 -15.99 10.36
CA PRO A 58 -3.18 -15.74 10.47
C PRO A 58 -2.40 -16.41 9.33
N TYR A 59 -1.24 -15.85 9.00
CA TYR A 59 -0.25 -16.52 8.16
C TYR A 59 0.43 -17.63 8.96
N PRO A 60 0.62 -18.84 8.39
CA PRO A 60 1.25 -19.94 9.12
C PRO A 60 2.74 -19.73 9.34
N ALA A 61 3.45 -19.26 8.31
CA ALA A 61 4.89 -18.98 8.34
C ALA A 61 5.27 -18.06 7.18
N PHE A 62 6.46 -17.46 7.25
CA PHE A 62 7.10 -16.82 6.10
C PHE A 62 8.27 -17.68 5.62
N PRO A 63 8.10 -18.47 4.55
CA PRO A 63 9.15 -19.38 4.07
C PRO A 63 10.38 -18.66 3.53
N ASP A 64 10.20 -17.43 3.06
CA ASP A 64 11.26 -16.59 2.52
C ASP A 64 10.91 -15.09 2.67
N GLN A 65 11.91 -14.25 2.46
CA GLN A 65 11.77 -12.80 2.59
C GLN A 65 10.81 -12.20 1.54
N ALA A 66 10.70 -12.78 0.34
CA ALA A 66 9.80 -12.29 -0.69
C ALA A 66 8.33 -12.52 -0.30
N THR A 67 8.02 -13.67 0.29
CA THR A 67 6.72 -14.02 0.84
C THR A 67 6.37 -13.13 2.02
N ALA A 68 7.33 -12.87 2.92
CA ALA A 68 7.16 -11.92 4.03
C ALA A 68 6.83 -10.50 3.54
N ARG A 69 7.61 -9.96 2.59
CA ARG A 69 7.36 -8.66 1.96
C ARG A 69 5.98 -8.62 1.31
N LYS A 70 5.59 -9.66 0.57
CA LYS A 70 4.28 -9.73 -0.08
C LYS A 70 3.13 -9.72 0.95
N ALA A 71 3.26 -10.46 2.04
CA ALA A 71 2.29 -10.48 3.13
C ALA A 71 2.17 -9.09 3.80
N LEU A 72 3.30 -8.48 4.17
CA LEU A 72 3.35 -7.13 4.72
C LEU A 72 2.68 -6.09 3.80
N ARG A 73 3.06 -6.06 2.51
CA ARG A 73 2.51 -5.11 1.53
C ARG A 73 1.01 -5.30 1.31
N ARG A 74 0.51 -6.53 1.45
CA ARG A 74 -0.93 -6.84 1.42
C ARG A 74 -1.61 -6.33 2.68
N GLU A 75 -1.03 -6.54 3.85
CA GLU A 75 -1.61 -6.10 5.12
C GLU A 75 -1.69 -4.57 5.18
N ARG A 76 -0.62 -3.85 4.81
CA ARG A 76 -0.65 -2.37 4.69
C ARG A 76 -1.73 -1.88 3.74
N ARG A 77 -1.95 -2.57 2.61
CA ARG A 77 -3.01 -2.20 1.65
C ARG A 77 -4.42 -2.32 2.25
N LEU A 78 -4.65 -3.36 3.06
CA LEU A 78 -5.97 -3.64 3.65
C LEU A 78 -6.23 -2.74 4.87
N GLU A 79 -5.24 -2.60 5.74
CA GLU A 79 -5.35 -1.87 7.01
C GLU A 79 -5.41 -0.35 6.83
N LEU A 80 -4.78 0.20 5.79
CA LEU A 80 -4.64 1.64 5.55
C LEU A 80 -5.39 2.11 4.29
N GLY A 81 -6.42 1.36 3.90
CA GLY A 81 -7.23 1.67 2.74
C GLY A 81 -7.88 3.05 2.87
N LEU A 82 -7.77 3.87 1.83
CA LEU A 82 -8.34 5.23 1.76
C LEU A 82 -7.72 6.24 2.76
N GLU A 83 -6.59 5.92 3.39
CA GLU A 83 -5.89 6.81 4.33
C GLU A 83 -4.72 7.60 3.69
N GLY A 84 -4.52 7.49 2.37
CA GLY A 84 -3.51 8.28 1.64
C GLY A 84 -2.09 7.70 1.58
N PHE A 85 -1.83 6.55 2.20
CA PHE A 85 -0.47 5.97 2.26
C PHE A 85 -0.05 5.18 1.01
N ARG A 86 -1.02 4.65 0.24
CA ARG A 86 -0.75 3.62 -0.77
C ARG A 86 0.27 4.05 -1.83
N PHE A 87 0.16 5.26 -2.35
CA PHE A 87 1.07 5.72 -3.42
C PHE A 87 2.51 5.86 -2.90
N PHE A 88 2.69 6.51 -1.75
CA PHE A 88 4.01 6.68 -1.11
C PHE A 88 4.66 5.33 -0.78
N ASP A 89 3.88 4.37 -0.30
CA ASP A 89 4.34 3.00 -0.06
C ASP A 89 4.86 2.32 -1.34
N LEU A 90 4.17 2.50 -2.47
CA LEU A 90 4.61 1.92 -3.75
C LEU A 90 5.91 2.56 -4.26
N VAL A 91 6.05 3.88 -4.11
CA VAL A 91 7.25 4.63 -4.52
C VAL A 91 8.46 4.21 -3.69
N ARG A 92 8.35 4.21 -2.35
CA ARG A 92 9.48 3.84 -1.47
C ARG A 92 9.93 2.39 -1.65
N TRP A 93 9.03 1.50 -2.08
CA TRP A 93 9.35 0.11 -2.42
C TRP A 93 9.93 -0.08 -3.82
N GLY A 94 9.93 0.95 -4.67
CA GLY A 94 10.38 0.86 -6.06
C GLY A 94 9.45 0.02 -6.95
N VAL A 95 8.17 -0.13 -6.59
CA VAL A 95 7.19 -0.97 -7.33
C VAL A 95 5.99 -0.20 -7.86
N ALA A 96 6.07 1.14 -7.85
CA ALA A 96 5.02 2.04 -8.33
C ALA A 96 4.62 1.74 -9.78
N LYS A 97 5.57 1.78 -10.71
CA LYS A 97 5.31 1.49 -12.14
C LYS A 97 4.60 0.16 -12.34
N GLN A 98 5.20 -0.93 -11.86
CA GLN A 98 4.63 -2.27 -12.03
C GLN A 98 3.20 -2.37 -11.49
N THR A 99 2.95 -1.77 -10.31
CA THR A 99 1.64 -1.83 -9.66
C THR A 99 0.60 -0.98 -10.38
N ILE A 100 0.97 0.23 -10.80
CA ILE A 100 0.07 1.17 -11.48
C ILE A 100 -0.24 0.69 -12.90
N ASP A 101 0.73 0.18 -13.65
CA ASP A 101 0.50 -0.40 -14.97
C ASP A 101 -0.48 -1.57 -14.89
N THR A 102 -0.30 -2.47 -13.90
CA THR A 102 -1.22 -3.59 -13.64
C THR A 102 -2.62 -3.10 -13.30
N TYR A 103 -2.74 -2.03 -12.51
CA TYR A 103 -4.02 -1.43 -12.16
C TYR A 103 -4.71 -0.81 -13.38
N LEU A 104 -4.00 0.01 -14.17
CA LEU A 104 -4.56 0.68 -15.34
C LEU A 104 -5.04 -0.33 -16.39
N ALA A 105 -4.26 -1.39 -16.64
CA ALA A 105 -4.65 -2.46 -17.56
C ALA A 105 -5.95 -3.17 -17.15
N ALA A 106 -6.18 -3.35 -15.85
CA ALA A 106 -7.41 -3.96 -15.34
C ALA A 106 -8.58 -2.96 -15.29
N GLU A 107 -8.31 -1.72 -14.90
CA GLU A 107 -9.35 -0.74 -14.59
C GLU A 107 -9.88 -0.02 -15.83
N VAL A 108 -9.09 0.08 -16.91
CA VAL A 108 -9.57 0.65 -18.20
C VAL A 108 -10.80 -0.09 -18.73
N LEU A 109 -10.92 -1.39 -18.47
CA LEU A 109 -12.08 -2.21 -18.84
C LEU A 109 -13.36 -1.80 -18.09
N ARG A 110 -13.24 -1.15 -16.93
CA ARG A 110 -14.34 -0.67 -16.08
C ARG A 110 -14.53 0.84 -16.17
N ARG A 111 -13.47 1.56 -16.54
CA ARG A 111 -13.35 3.02 -16.57
C ARG A 111 -12.62 3.43 -17.86
N PRO A 112 -13.33 3.52 -19.00
CA PRO A 112 -12.71 3.74 -20.31
C PRO A 112 -11.90 5.04 -20.43
N TYR A 113 -12.21 6.07 -19.64
CA TYR A 113 -11.45 7.32 -19.61
C TYR A 113 -10.00 7.16 -19.09
N LEU A 114 -9.65 6.01 -18.52
CA LEU A 114 -8.28 5.66 -18.16
C LEU A 114 -7.45 5.17 -19.35
N GLY A 115 -8.03 5.03 -20.55
CA GLY A 115 -7.33 4.59 -21.77
C GLY A 115 -6.03 5.35 -22.07
N PRO A 116 -5.98 6.69 -21.98
CA PRO A 116 -4.75 7.45 -22.18
C PRO A 116 -3.86 7.56 -20.93
N ALA A 117 -4.27 6.99 -19.79
CA ALA A 117 -3.50 7.11 -18.55
C ALA A 117 -2.18 6.33 -18.67
N LEU A 118 -1.09 6.96 -18.26
CA LEU A 118 0.26 6.41 -18.32
C LEU A 118 1.04 6.81 -17.07
N PHE A 119 1.78 5.85 -16.52
CA PHE A 119 2.76 6.10 -15.47
C PHE A 119 4.19 5.94 -16.01
N THR A 120 4.96 7.01 -15.97
CA THR A 120 6.34 7.10 -16.45
C THR A 120 7.30 6.94 -15.27
N ALA A 121 8.04 5.83 -15.23
CA ALA A 121 9.04 5.61 -14.19
C ALA A 121 10.20 6.60 -14.28
N GLY A 122 10.68 7.03 -13.12
CA GLY A 122 11.72 8.03 -12.98
C GLY A 122 11.24 9.48 -13.15
N ARG A 123 9.92 9.70 -13.23
CA ARG A 123 9.30 11.02 -13.33
C ARG A 123 8.06 11.11 -12.44
N ASP A 124 7.07 10.25 -12.68
CA ASP A 124 5.74 10.37 -12.08
C ASP A 124 5.68 9.89 -10.60
N GLU A 125 6.80 9.41 -10.04
CA GLU A 125 6.96 9.08 -8.62
C GLU A 125 6.88 10.31 -7.71
N TYR A 126 7.26 11.48 -8.22
CA TYR A 126 7.28 12.74 -7.48
C TYR A 126 6.56 13.83 -8.26
N LEU A 127 5.89 14.72 -7.54
CA LEU A 127 5.26 15.87 -8.17
C LEU A 127 6.34 16.82 -8.74
N PRO A 128 6.06 17.53 -9.85
CA PRO A 128 6.98 18.53 -10.37
C PRO A 128 7.14 19.67 -9.36
N ILE A 129 8.34 20.22 -9.28
CA ILE A 129 8.55 21.47 -8.56
C ILE A 129 7.78 22.57 -9.31
N PRO A 130 6.94 23.37 -8.63
CA PRO A 130 6.16 24.39 -9.30
C PRO A 130 7.05 25.38 -10.07
N GLN A 131 6.77 25.58 -11.36
CA GLN A 131 7.61 26.40 -12.24
C GLN A 131 7.82 27.83 -11.72
N VAL A 132 6.80 28.40 -11.09
CA VAL A 132 6.89 29.73 -10.46
C VAL A 132 8.00 29.78 -9.40
N GLN A 133 8.17 28.72 -8.62
CA GLN A 133 9.21 28.65 -7.59
C GLN A 133 10.60 28.56 -8.21
N ILE A 134 10.76 27.81 -9.31
CA ILE A 134 12.02 27.75 -10.07
C ILE A 134 12.40 29.14 -10.58
N ASN A 135 11.45 29.84 -11.21
CA ASN A 135 11.68 31.19 -11.74
C ASN A 135 12.05 32.19 -10.64
N LEU A 136 11.33 32.17 -9.52
CA LEU A 136 11.60 33.06 -8.37
C LEU A 136 12.93 32.77 -7.68
N SER A 137 13.40 31.52 -7.73
CA SER A 137 14.69 31.13 -7.13
C SER A 137 15.91 31.62 -7.91
N GLY A 138 15.74 32.19 -9.11
CA GLY A 138 16.84 32.63 -9.96
C GLY A 138 17.74 31.49 -10.45
N GLY A 139 17.19 30.27 -10.57
CA GLY A 139 17.91 29.07 -11.01
C GLY A 139 18.56 28.25 -9.89
N VAL A 140 18.32 28.58 -8.61
CA VAL A 140 18.77 27.78 -7.47
C VAL A 140 17.97 26.47 -7.36
N TYR A 141 16.66 26.51 -7.59
CA TYR A 141 15.84 25.30 -7.64
C TYR A 141 15.99 24.61 -8.99
N GLN A 142 16.39 23.34 -8.94
CA GLN A 142 16.48 22.48 -10.11
C GLN A 142 15.28 21.55 -10.15
N GLN A 143 14.73 21.32 -11.34
CA GLN A 143 13.56 20.47 -11.53
C GLN A 143 13.86 19.00 -11.21
N ASN A 144 12.82 18.26 -10.80
CA ASN A 144 12.88 16.80 -10.67
C ASN A 144 13.18 16.14 -12.02
N PRO A 145 13.84 14.97 -12.04
CA PRO A 145 14.13 14.26 -13.29
C PRO A 145 12.90 14.03 -14.16
N GLY A 146 13.03 14.29 -15.46
CA GLY A 146 11.99 14.01 -16.46
C GLY A 146 10.89 15.07 -16.62
N TYR A 147 10.93 16.18 -15.88
CA TYR A 147 10.02 17.32 -16.00
C TYR A 147 10.65 18.53 -16.69
#